data_AF-A0A232F9G5-F1
#
_entry.id   AF-A0A232F9G5-F1
#
_cell.length_a   1.000
_cell.length_b   1.000
_cell.length_c   1.000
_cell.angle_alpha   90.00
_cell.angle_beta   90.00
_cell.angle_gamma   90.00
#
_symmetry.space_group_name_H-M   'P 1'
#
loop_
_entity.id
_entity.type
_entity.pdbx_description
1 polymer ?
#
loop_
_entity_poly.entity_id
_entity_poly.type
_entity_poly.pdbx_seq_one_letter_code
_entity_poly.pdbx_strand_id
1 'polypeptide(L)'
;MGDRSNASSTSSLALPSIPGASPEGGASPRRAVSPLLEVRRPHCTLNCDHCSGYLEDLYKHKIIEGVRRGGGSPLRPFLDETSVDEEVASLMDRCWAEDPVGRPDFAGLKEIVRKINK
;
A
#
# COMPACT_ATOMS: atom_id res chain seq x y z
N MET A 1 -22.85 -34.17 47.85
CA MET A 1 -21.81 -33.15 48.09
C MET A 1 -21.65 -32.34 46.82
N GLY A 2 -21.91 -31.03 46.89
CA GLY A 2 -21.46 -30.08 45.88
C GLY A 2 -22.51 -29.53 44.92
N ASP A 3 -23.45 -28.75 45.46
CA ASP A 3 -24.05 -27.62 44.75
C ASP A 3 -22.99 -26.77 44.05
N ARG A 4 -23.31 -26.28 42.84
CA ARG A 4 -22.84 -24.97 42.37
C ARG A 4 -23.62 -24.51 41.15
N SER A 5 -24.72 -23.82 41.46
CA SER A 5 -25.37 -22.81 40.63
C SER A 5 -24.33 -21.83 40.07
N ASN A 6 -24.44 -21.51 38.78
CA ASN A 6 -24.00 -20.21 38.28
C ASN A 6 -25.06 -19.68 37.32
N ALA A 7 -25.95 -18.85 37.86
CA ALA A 7 -26.85 -18.04 37.07
C ALA A 7 -26.03 -17.02 36.29
N SER A 8 -26.15 -16.99 34.98
CA SER A 8 -25.78 -15.84 34.17
C SER A 8 -27.01 -15.41 33.41
N SER A 9 -27.68 -14.44 34.00
CA SER A 9 -28.90 -13.79 33.54
C SER A 9 -28.75 -13.32 32.10
N THR A 10 -29.51 -13.91 31.18
CA THR A 10 -29.73 -13.33 29.86
C THR A 10 -30.76 -12.21 30.00
N SER A 11 -30.31 -11.05 30.46
CA SER A 11 -31.12 -9.84 30.43
C SER A 11 -31.35 -9.46 28.98
N SER A 12 -32.52 -9.87 28.47
CA SER A 12 -33.05 -9.43 27.19
C SER A 12 -33.27 -7.92 27.28
N LEU A 13 -32.40 -7.14 26.63
CA LEU A 13 -32.58 -5.69 26.51
C LEU A 13 -33.73 -5.43 25.52
N ALA A 14 -34.95 -5.38 26.04
CA ALA A 14 -36.07 -4.80 25.32
C ALA A 14 -35.81 -3.30 25.17
N LEU A 15 -35.71 -2.83 23.92
CA LEU A 15 -35.68 -1.40 23.60
C LEU A 15 -37.04 -0.76 24.00
N PRO A 16 -37.05 0.48 24.52
CA PRO A 16 -38.31 1.17 24.79
C PRO A 16 -39.03 1.49 23.46
N SER A 17 -40.29 1.10 23.37
CA SER A 17 -41.20 1.56 22.31
C SER A 17 -41.42 3.07 22.46
N ILE A 18 -40.98 3.86 21.48
CA ILE A 18 -41.29 5.30 21.42
C ILE A 18 -42.76 5.46 21.00
N PRO A 19 -43.61 6.14 21.79
CA PRO A 19 -44.97 6.44 21.38
C PRO A 19 -44.96 7.68 20.47
N GLY A 20 -45.40 7.53 19.22
CA GLY A 20 -45.64 8.69 18.34
C GLY A 20 -45.22 8.48 16.89
N ALA A 21 -45.72 7.44 16.23
CA ALA A 21 -45.76 7.43 14.76
C ALA A 21 -47.04 8.16 14.32
N SER A 22 -46.96 9.48 14.12
CA SER A 22 -47.96 10.23 13.37
C SER A 22 -47.62 10.15 11.87
N PRO A 23 -48.58 9.87 10.98
CA PRO A 23 -48.32 9.61 9.57
C PRO A 23 -48.49 10.89 8.75
N GLU A 24 -47.54 11.82 8.80
CA GLU A 24 -47.58 13.00 7.93
C GLU A 24 -46.17 13.28 7.39
N GLY A 25 -46.05 13.27 6.07
CA GLY A 25 -44.79 13.38 5.35
C GLY A 25 -44.04 14.68 5.64
N GLY A 26 -42.79 14.55 6.05
CA GLY A 26 -41.82 15.63 6.11
C GLY A 26 -40.49 15.11 5.59
N ALA A 27 -39.94 15.77 4.56
CA ALA A 27 -38.66 15.42 3.96
C ALA A 27 -37.58 15.30 5.04
N SER A 28 -37.00 14.09 5.16
CA SER A 28 -35.88 13.82 6.05
C SER A 28 -34.74 14.79 5.71
N PRO A 29 -34.34 15.69 6.63
CA PRO A 29 -33.17 16.51 6.41
C PRO A 29 -32.01 15.53 6.42
N ARG A 30 -31.45 15.29 5.23
CA ARG A 30 -30.19 14.58 5.05
C ARG A 30 -29.25 15.06 6.15
N ARG A 31 -28.82 14.13 7.01
CA ARG A 31 -27.69 14.33 7.91
C ARG A 31 -26.58 14.97 7.08
N ALA A 32 -26.35 16.26 7.27
CA ALA A 32 -25.22 16.94 6.68
C ALA A 32 -23.99 16.35 7.37
N VAL A 33 -23.35 15.39 6.71
CA VAL A 33 -22.04 14.91 7.14
C VAL A 33 -21.07 16.06 6.87
N SER A 34 -20.34 16.49 7.91
CA SER A 34 -19.39 17.59 7.81
C SER A 34 -18.37 17.37 6.67
N PRO A 35 -17.98 18.40 5.91
CA PRO A 35 -17.02 18.25 4.79
C PRO A 35 -15.64 17.71 5.19
N LEU A 36 -15.29 17.83 6.48
CA LEU A 36 -14.06 17.30 7.07
C LEU A 36 -14.15 15.81 7.48
N LEU A 37 -15.33 15.20 7.37
CA LEU A 37 -15.59 13.77 7.56
C LEU A 37 -16.04 13.08 6.26
N GLU A 38 -15.88 13.73 5.11
CA GLU A 38 -15.94 13.09 3.78
C GLU A 38 -14.65 12.28 3.52
N VAL A 39 -14.07 11.70 4.57
CA VAL A 39 -12.89 10.85 4.49
C VAL A 39 -13.38 9.44 4.16
N ARG A 40 -13.16 9.09 2.89
CA ARG A 40 -13.53 7.84 2.19
C ARG A 40 -15.03 7.68 1.92
N ARG A 41 -15.37 7.85 0.63
CA ARG A 41 -16.59 7.32 0.02
C ARG A 41 -16.75 5.85 0.47
N PRO A 42 -17.88 5.47 1.09
CA PRO A 42 -18.10 4.13 1.64
C PRO A 42 -18.12 3.00 0.60
N HIS A 43 -17.99 3.32 -0.70
CA HIS A 43 -17.98 2.37 -1.81
C HIS A 43 -16.69 2.32 -2.63
N CYS A 44 -15.62 3.05 -2.26
CA CYS A 44 -14.34 2.85 -2.96
C CYS A 44 -13.67 1.58 -2.46
N THR A 45 -13.93 0.49 -3.17
CA THR A 45 -13.04 -0.66 -3.21
C THR A 45 -11.76 -0.24 -3.96
N LEU A 46 -10.62 -0.89 -3.71
CA LEU A 46 -9.34 -0.60 -4.38
C LEU A 46 -9.39 -0.73 -5.92
N ASN A 47 -10.55 -1.09 -6.47
CA ASN A 47 -10.85 -1.24 -7.89
C ASN A 47 -11.49 0.02 -8.52
N CYS A 48 -11.81 1.08 -7.77
CA CYS A 48 -12.32 2.33 -8.34
C CYS A 48 -11.17 3.16 -8.96
N ASP A 49 -11.40 3.82 -10.11
CA ASP A 49 -10.38 4.62 -10.81
C ASP A 49 -9.69 5.65 -9.91
N HIS A 50 -10.46 6.27 -9.02
CA HIS A 50 -9.94 7.24 -8.06
C HIS A 50 -8.97 6.61 -7.04
N CYS A 51 -9.28 5.44 -6.48
CA CYS A 51 -8.35 4.75 -5.59
C CYS A 51 -7.17 4.16 -6.35
N SER A 52 -7.35 3.68 -7.59
CA SER A 52 -6.24 3.22 -8.43
C SER A 52 -5.24 4.36 -8.68
N GLY A 53 -5.71 5.53 -9.11
CA GLY A 53 -4.87 6.71 -9.32
C GLY A 53 -4.16 7.15 -8.04
N TYR A 54 -4.87 7.22 -6.91
CA TYR A 54 -4.26 7.57 -5.62
C TYR A 54 -3.17 6.56 -5.19
N LEU A 55 -3.43 5.26 -5.34
CA LEU A 55 -2.43 4.24 -5.02
C LEU A 55 -1.24 4.31 -5.96
N GLU A 56 -1.46 4.45 -7.26
CA GLU A 56 -0.39 4.64 -8.23
C GLU A 56 0.49 5.83 -7.86
N ASP A 57 -0.11 6.98 -7.55
CA ASP A 57 0.64 8.17 -7.16
C ASP A 57 1.43 7.91 -5.88
N LEU A 58 0.80 7.32 -4.87
CA LEU A 58 1.46 6.97 -3.61
C LEU A 58 2.64 6.00 -3.82
N TYR A 59 2.47 4.96 -4.65
CA TYR A 59 3.53 3.99 -4.93
C TYR A 59 4.63 4.58 -5.81
N LYS A 60 4.30 5.39 -6.82
CA LYS A 60 5.28 6.14 -7.63
C LYS A 60 6.16 7.00 -6.74
N HIS A 61 5.55 7.77 -5.83
CA HIS A 61 6.30 8.61 -4.89
C HIS A 61 7.21 7.78 -3.98
N LYS A 62 6.70 6.67 -3.42
CA LYS A 62 7.50 5.77 -2.59
C LYS A 62 8.71 5.17 -3.32
N ILE A 63 8.55 4.78 -4.57
CA ILE A 63 9.65 4.24 -5.39
C ILE A 63 10.69 5.32 -5.64
N ILE A 64 10.27 6.52 -6.05
CA ILE A 64 11.18 7.65 -6.34
C ILE A 64 11.96 8.02 -5.07
N GLU A 65 11.29 8.16 -3.93
CA GLU A 65 11.97 8.48 -2.68
C GLU A 65 12.92 7.36 -2.22
N GLY A 66 12.52 6.09 -2.39
CA GLY A 66 13.37 4.94 -2.08
C GLY A 66 14.64 4.91 -2.92
N VAL A 67 14.52 5.15 -4.23
CA VAL A 67 15.66 5.24 -5.14
C VAL A 67 16.57 6.43 -4.79
N ARG A 68 15.99 7.60 -4.51
CA ARG A 68 16.75 8.82 -4.11
C ARG A 68 17.55 8.66 -2.82
N ARG A 69 17.10 7.81 -1.89
CA ARG A 69 17.82 7.50 -0.64
C ARG A 69 19.00 6.53 -0.83
N GLY A 70 19.34 6.18 -2.07
CA GLY A 70 20.40 5.23 -2.41
C GLY A 70 19.88 3.85 -2.80
N GLY A 71 18.56 3.63 -2.75
CA GLY A 71 17.96 2.31 -2.99
C GLY A 71 18.02 1.40 -1.77
N GLY A 72 17.94 0.09 -2.01
CA GLY A 72 17.72 -0.94 -1.00
C GLY A 72 16.71 -1.98 -1.50
N SER A 73 16.79 -3.22 -1.00
CA SER A 73 15.88 -4.29 -1.45
C SER A 73 14.41 -3.87 -1.27
N PRO A 74 13.57 -3.90 -2.32
CA PRO A 74 13.80 -4.56 -3.62
C PRO A 74 14.27 -3.64 -4.77
N LEU A 75 14.39 -2.32 -4.58
CA LEU A 75 14.58 -1.33 -5.65
C LEU A 75 15.99 -1.35 -6.26
N ARG A 76 17.01 -1.41 -5.41
CA ARG A 76 18.42 -1.61 -5.78
C ARG A 76 18.99 -2.59 -4.74
N PRO A 77 18.80 -3.91 -4.92
CA PRO A 77 19.26 -4.91 -3.96
C PRO A 77 20.78 -4.86 -3.80
N PHE A 78 21.24 -5.16 -2.59
CA PHE A 78 22.65 -5.42 -2.34
C PHE A 78 23.02 -6.76 -2.99
N LEU A 79 24.05 -6.76 -3.83
CA LEU A 79 24.55 -7.95 -4.49
C LEU A 79 25.72 -8.47 -3.66
N ASP A 80 25.51 -9.60 -2.99
CA ASP A 80 26.58 -10.26 -2.26
C ASP A 80 27.50 -10.99 -3.27
N GLU A 81 28.80 -10.72 -3.20
CA GLU A 81 29.85 -11.33 -4.05
C GLU A 81 29.90 -12.87 -3.90
N THR A 82 29.32 -13.43 -2.83
CA THR A 82 29.20 -14.89 -2.69
C THR A 82 28.01 -15.49 -3.45
N SER A 83 27.03 -14.66 -3.83
CA SER A 83 25.76 -15.08 -4.42
C SER A 83 25.69 -14.91 -5.94
N VAL A 84 26.50 -14.01 -6.49
CA VAL A 84 26.54 -13.68 -7.91
C VAL A 84 27.98 -13.41 -8.32
N ASP A 85 28.30 -13.68 -9.59
CA ASP A 85 29.61 -13.39 -10.14
C ASP A 85 29.97 -11.90 -9.98
N GLU A 86 31.20 -11.61 -9.58
CA GLU A 86 31.67 -10.25 -9.31
C GLU A 86 31.50 -9.32 -10.53
N GLU A 87 31.72 -9.82 -11.74
CA GLU A 87 31.54 -9.02 -12.97
C GLU A 87 30.05 -8.69 -13.20
N VAL A 88 29.15 -9.61 -12.82
CA VAL A 88 27.69 -9.39 -12.88
C VAL A 88 27.24 -8.40 -11.81
N ALA A 89 27.75 -8.53 -10.58
CA ALA A 89 27.46 -7.60 -9.49
C ALA A 89 27.88 -6.17 -9.88
N SER A 90 29.12 -6.03 -10.36
CA SER A 90 29.66 -4.76 -10.83
C SER A 90 28.87 -4.18 -12.01
N LEU A 91 28.42 -5.03 -12.94
CA LEU A 91 27.62 -4.58 -14.07
C LEU A 91 26.26 -4.00 -13.62
N MET A 92 25.56 -4.70 -12.73
CA MET A 92 24.29 -4.24 -12.17
C MET A 92 24.48 -2.91 -11.42
N ASP A 93 25.55 -2.80 -10.61
CA ASP A 93 25.90 -1.59 -9.87
C ASP A 93 26.13 -0.36 -10.75
N ARG A 94 26.78 -0.56 -11.88
CA ARG A 94 26.99 0.52 -12.85
C ARG A 94 25.72 0.90 -13.59
N CYS A 95 24.83 -0.06 -13.88
CA CYS A 95 23.58 0.22 -14.61
C CYS A 95 22.65 1.18 -13.85
N TRP A 96 22.63 1.12 -12.52
CA TRP A 96 21.81 2.01 -11.68
C TRP A 96 22.60 3.06 -10.91
N ALA A 97 23.83 3.36 -11.35
CA ALA A 97 24.66 4.41 -10.75
C ALA A 97 23.94 5.76 -10.69
N GLU A 98 24.14 6.52 -9.61
CA GLU A 98 23.46 7.81 -9.44
C GLU A 98 23.94 8.83 -10.49
N ASP A 99 25.25 8.90 -10.71
CA ASP A 99 25.87 9.70 -11.77
C ASP A 99 25.64 9.03 -13.14
N PRO A 100 25.01 9.73 -14.11
CA PRO A 100 24.85 9.24 -15.48
C PRO A 100 26.17 8.84 -16.14
N VAL A 101 27.29 9.49 -15.81
CA VAL A 101 28.61 9.19 -16.40
C VAL A 101 29.13 7.82 -15.96
N GLY A 102 28.73 7.34 -14.78
CA GLY A 102 29.09 6.01 -14.28
C GLY A 102 28.33 4.87 -14.98
N ARG A 103 27.27 5.18 -15.74
CA ARG A 103 26.43 4.19 -16.40
C ARG A 103 27.04 3.75 -17.73
N PRO A 104 27.08 2.43 -18.02
CA PRO A 104 27.50 1.96 -19.33
C PRO A 104 26.47 2.38 -20.38
N ASP A 105 26.95 2.75 -21.57
CA ASP A 105 26.10 2.88 -22.74
C ASP A 105 25.74 1.50 -23.30
N PHE A 106 24.86 1.45 -24.30
CA PHE A 106 24.43 0.17 -24.87
C PHE A 106 25.57 -0.60 -25.56
N ALA A 107 26.58 0.11 -26.10
CA ALA A 107 27.73 -0.52 -26.73
C ALA A 107 28.62 -1.21 -25.68
N GLY A 108 28.98 -0.50 -24.60
CA GLY A 108 29.76 -1.03 -23.48
C GLY A 108 29.02 -2.13 -22.72
N LEU A 109 27.71 -1.99 -22.50
CA LEU A 109 26.88 -3.04 -21.90
C LEU A 109 26.96 -4.35 -22.72
N LYS A 110 26.87 -4.26 -24.04
CA LYS A 110 26.94 -5.42 -24.93
C LYS A 110 28.31 -6.11 -24.88
N GLU A 111 29.39 -5.32 -24.81
CA GLU A 111 30.75 -5.84 -24.69
C GLU A 111 30.96 -6.56 -23.35
N ILE A 112 30.54 -5.94 -22.24
CA ILE A 112 30.66 -6.52 -20.90
C ILE A 112 29.85 -7.81 -20.80
N VAL A 113 28.59 -7.82 -21.26
CA VAL A 113 27.75 -9.02 -21.25
C VAL A 113 28.34 -10.15 -22.12
N ARG A 114 28.97 -9.82 -23.26
CA ARG A 114 29.69 -10.81 -24.07
C ARG A 114 30.93 -11.37 -23.36
N LYS A 115 31.55 -10.61 -22.46
CA LYS A 115 32.71 -11.07 -21.68
C LYS A 115 32.27 -12.01 -20.55
N ILE A 116 31.22 -11.64 -19.83
CA ILE A 116 30.65 -12.42 -18.71
C ILE A 116 30.13 -13.79 -19.20
N ASN A 117 29.47 -13.83 -20.36
CA ASN A 117 28.85 -15.06 -20.89
C ASN A 117 29.84 -15.98 -21.65
N LYS A 118 31.15 -15.74 -21.56
CA LYS A 118 32.16 -16.63 -22.18
C LYS A 118 32.41 -17.86 -21.32
#